data_AF-A0A518IMG8-F1
#
_entry.id   AF-A0A518IMG8-F1
#
_cell.length_a   1.000
_cell.length_b   1.000
_cell.length_c   1.000
_cell.angle_alpha   90.00
_cell.angle_beta   90.00
_cell.angle_gamma   90.00
#
_symmetry.space_group_name_H-M   'P 1'
#
loop_
_entity.id
_entity.type
_entity.pdbx_description
1 polymer ?
#
loop_
_entity_poly.entity_id
_entity_poly.type
_entity_poly.pdbx_seq_one_letter_code
_entity_poly.pdbx_strand_id
1 'polypeptide(L)'
;MQKPLIVASMTLLVACTGCIQTVYKIDLKPEGNEITRTLSVKESSQNPSAQQQKQQTEELRRIETLYPEGRGDDQDGLPTFIGRFAGPMPADVGGVGTFTHFDSPLGSVSIYSERFRGNDDLAGSLATSQQAADELIDLALGWLDFEFPPSATGDADPPIDTSSIRSLLDVELRQDLKNASLQLWMYGQAESAPNNHSPIFRLAQYLAERNYFSLQQIPAIARLVQQQNPKQFILFAHDVLSRKLTLQNPDADTRCLDILKDWPRLEKSIRTYLKGTDEYKQLVAEQEQAAGAATPRHVDEAHVIGNKVMVALAPDMFSRHDLVEVALHLRQPPDSTNGTWDDDTKSVRWSQAIGDSSTPGFAFATWCVPEPEQQTLRFGSVIVRGGELFSYVIWYRGLNPDESKQWDAMLSSIGPDADAVATLQAFRFEGQPNQTLPIATMLVRLIQTAAD
;
A
#
# COMPACT_ATOMS: atom_id res chain seq x y z
N MET A 1 -36.17 20.36 14.75
CA MET A 1 -35.39 19.15 14.38
C MET A 1 -34.01 19.59 13.94
N GLN A 2 -33.09 19.63 14.90
CA GLN A 2 -31.68 20.00 14.70
C GLN A 2 -30.90 18.73 14.36
N LYS A 3 -30.33 18.66 13.15
CA LYS A 3 -29.25 17.72 12.84
C LYS A 3 -27.96 18.55 12.83
N PRO A 4 -27.17 18.58 13.92
CA PRO A 4 -25.90 19.29 13.90
C PRO A 4 -24.77 18.34 13.50
N LEU A 5 -23.89 18.85 12.64
CA LEU A 5 -22.46 18.57 12.54
C LEU A 5 -21.94 17.46 13.44
N ILE A 6 -22.09 16.25 12.97
CA ILE A 6 -21.13 15.21 13.29
C ILE A 6 -19.98 15.31 12.26
N VAL A 7 -20.22 15.85 11.06
CA VAL A 7 -19.47 15.64 9.80
C VAL A 7 -17.98 16.01 9.79
N ALA A 8 -17.50 17.01 10.53
CA ALA A 8 -16.06 17.35 10.51
C ALA A 8 -15.19 16.40 11.38
N SER A 9 -15.75 15.86 12.47
CA SER A 9 -15.14 14.75 13.23
C SER A 9 -15.60 13.38 12.72
N MET A 10 -16.70 13.35 11.96
CA MET A 10 -17.17 12.18 11.21
C MET A 10 -16.47 12.01 9.87
N THR A 11 -15.69 12.97 9.35
CA THR A 11 -14.93 12.70 8.11
C THR A 11 -13.92 11.58 8.37
N LEU A 12 -13.45 11.46 9.62
CA LEU A 12 -12.68 10.32 10.11
C LEU A 12 -13.50 9.01 10.33
N LEU A 13 -14.84 9.03 10.18
CA LEU A 13 -15.73 7.96 10.68
C LEU A 13 -17.01 7.65 9.86
N VAL A 14 -17.35 8.38 8.79
CA VAL A 14 -18.54 8.09 7.93
C VAL A 14 -18.28 6.98 6.90
N ALA A 15 -17.04 6.54 6.69
CA ALA A 15 -16.78 5.45 5.73
C ALA A 15 -17.19 4.04 6.22
N CYS A 16 -17.99 3.93 7.28
CA CYS A 16 -18.51 2.63 7.73
C CYS A 16 -19.95 2.34 7.31
N THR A 17 -20.62 3.21 6.53
CA THR A 17 -21.95 2.87 5.97
C THR A 17 -21.83 2.33 4.54
N GLY A 18 -21.67 1.01 4.43
CA GLY A 18 -22.02 0.25 3.23
C GLY A 18 -20.99 0.23 2.10
N CYS A 19 -19.70 0.22 2.40
CA CYS A 19 -18.67 -0.04 1.39
C CYS A 19 -18.88 -1.46 0.83
N ILE A 20 -19.21 -1.53 -0.46
CA ILE A 20 -19.11 -2.78 -1.22
C ILE A 20 -17.64 -3.17 -1.22
N GLN A 21 -17.37 -4.40 -0.82
CA GLN A 21 -16.06 -5.01 -0.91
C GLN A 21 -16.14 -6.13 -1.95
N THR A 22 -15.33 -6.02 -3.00
CA THR A 22 -15.09 -7.11 -3.93
C THR A 22 -13.90 -7.91 -3.43
N VAL A 23 -14.05 -9.23 -3.40
CA VAL A 23 -12.99 -10.17 -3.05
C VAL A 23 -12.65 -10.98 -4.30
N TYR A 24 -11.42 -10.82 -4.79
CA TYR A 24 -10.85 -11.58 -5.89
C TYR A 24 -10.05 -12.73 -5.30
N LYS A 25 -10.44 -13.97 -5.62
CA LYS A 25 -9.71 -15.17 -5.23
C LYS A 25 -8.99 -15.75 -6.42
N ILE A 26 -7.68 -15.82 -6.34
CA ILE A 26 -6.81 -16.30 -7.43
C ILE A 26 -6.13 -17.58 -6.96
N ASP A 27 -6.41 -18.68 -7.64
CA ASP A 27 -5.72 -19.95 -7.48
C ASP A 27 -4.73 -20.16 -8.63
N LEU A 28 -3.47 -20.43 -8.31
CA LEU A 28 -2.38 -20.58 -9.27
C LEU A 28 -1.75 -21.97 -9.17
N LYS A 29 -1.65 -22.66 -10.30
CA LYS A 29 -1.05 -24.00 -10.41
C LYS A 29 0.00 -24.02 -11.53
N PRO A 30 1.29 -23.92 -11.20
CA PRO A 30 2.35 -23.93 -12.19
C PRO A 30 2.56 -25.33 -12.79
N GLU A 31 2.72 -25.39 -14.11
CA GLU A 31 2.93 -26.58 -14.93
C GLU A 31 4.04 -26.31 -15.95
N GLY A 32 5.30 -26.54 -15.53
CA GLY A 32 6.46 -26.25 -16.38
C GLY A 32 6.57 -24.77 -16.71
N ASN A 33 6.51 -24.43 -18.00
CA ASN A 33 6.61 -23.06 -18.52
C ASN A 33 5.28 -22.29 -18.51
N GLU A 34 4.20 -22.91 -18.05
CA GLU A 34 2.86 -22.31 -17.96
C GLU A 34 2.37 -22.31 -16.52
N ILE A 35 1.41 -21.42 -16.24
CA ILE A 35 0.66 -21.41 -14.98
C ILE A 35 -0.82 -21.39 -15.28
N THR A 36 -1.55 -22.33 -14.70
CA THR A 36 -3.02 -22.32 -14.72
C THR A 36 -3.49 -21.36 -13.63
N ARG A 37 -4.29 -20.38 -14.01
CA ARG A 37 -4.92 -19.41 -13.12
C ARG A 37 -6.43 -19.63 -13.10
N THR A 38 -6.99 -19.69 -11.91
CA THR A 38 -8.44 -19.65 -11.66
C THR A 38 -8.76 -18.41 -10.85
N LEU A 39 -9.63 -17.54 -11.38
CA LEU A 39 -10.13 -16.35 -10.67
C LEU A 39 -11.60 -16.54 -10.31
N SER A 40 -11.93 -16.41 -9.03
CA SER A 40 -13.31 -16.34 -8.54
C SER A 40 -13.59 -14.98 -7.90
N VAL A 41 -14.71 -14.35 -8.26
CA VAL A 41 -15.06 -13.00 -7.80
C VAL A 41 -16.25 -13.05 -6.86
N LYS A 42 -16.08 -12.60 -5.61
CA LYS A 42 -17.14 -12.49 -4.61
C LYS A 42 -17.40 -11.04 -4.25
N GLU A 43 -18.62 -10.58 -4.43
CA GLU A 43 -19.04 -9.27 -3.94
C GLU A 43 -19.76 -9.40 -2.58
N SER A 44 -19.43 -8.54 -1.64
CA SER A 44 -20.17 -8.39 -0.39
C SER A 44 -20.93 -7.06 -0.41
N SER A 45 -22.14 -7.06 -0.97
CA SER A 45 -23.08 -5.94 -0.86
C SER A 45 -24.47 -6.44 -0.47
N GLN A 46 -25.05 -5.87 0.59
CA GLN A 46 -26.41 -6.21 1.02
C GLN A 46 -27.49 -5.55 0.16
N ASN A 47 -27.18 -4.45 -0.55
CA ASN A 47 -28.12 -3.71 -1.42
C ASN A 47 -27.35 -2.87 -2.47
N PRO A 48 -26.84 -3.46 -3.56
CA PRO A 48 -26.14 -2.70 -4.59
C PRO A 48 -27.12 -1.80 -5.36
N SER A 49 -26.72 -0.55 -5.62
CA SER A 49 -27.45 0.37 -6.50
C SER A 49 -27.36 -0.08 -7.97
N ALA A 50 -28.27 0.41 -8.82
CA ALA A 50 -28.28 0.08 -10.25
C ALA A 50 -26.97 0.46 -10.97
N GLN A 51 -26.32 1.54 -10.54
CA GLN A 51 -25.02 1.96 -11.09
C GLN A 51 -23.90 0.98 -10.68
N GLN A 52 -23.94 0.48 -9.45
CA GLN A 52 -22.97 -0.50 -8.95
C GLN A 52 -23.11 -1.86 -9.66
N GLN A 53 -24.34 -2.34 -9.85
CA GLN A 53 -24.60 -3.56 -10.63
C GLN A 53 -24.12 -3.45 -12.07
N LYS A 54 -24.28 -2.27 -12.70
CA LYS A 54 -23.79 -2.04 -14.06
C LYS A 54 -22.26 -2.10 -14.13
N GLN A 55 -21.57 -1.42 -13.21
CA GLN A 55 -20.11 -1.44 -13.13
C GLN A 55 -19.57 -2.86 -12.94
N GLN A 56 -20.18 -3.64 -12.05
CA GLN A 56 -19.83 -5.04 -11.84
C GLN A 56 -20.02 -5.88 -13.10
N THR A 57 -21.14 -5.70 -13.80
CA THR A 57 -21.40 -6.47 -15.03
C THR A 57 -20.37 -6.12 -16.12
N GLU A 58 -19.98 -4.84 -16.22
CA GLU A 58 -18.91 -4.40 -17.13
C GLU A 58 -17.55 -4.98 -16.73
N GLU A 59 -17.24 -5.02 -15.44
CA GLU A 59 -16.01 -5.61 -14.93
C GLU A 59 -15.93 -7.12 -15.21
N LEU A 60 -16.97 -7.89 -14.91
CA LEU A 60 -17.00 -9.33 -15.20
C LEU A 60 -16.86 -9.62 -16.70
N ARG A 61 -17.51 -8.83 -17.56
CA ARG A 61 -17.33 -8.95 -19.02
C ARG A 61 -15.92 -8.62 -19.45
N ARG A 62 -15.29 -7.59 -18.87
CA ARG A 62 -13.89 -7.25 -19.15
C ARG A 62 -12.95 -8.36 -18.69
N ILE A 63 -13.21 -8.98 -17.54
CA ILE A 63 -12.40 -10.11 -17.06
C ILE A 63 -12.54 -11.30 -18.01
N GLU A 64 -13.76 -11.64 -18.43
CA GLU A 64 -14.02 -12.76 -19.35
C GLU A 64 -13.19 -12.69 -20.64
N THR A 65 -12.94 -11.50 -21.20
CA THR A 65 -12.12 -11.35 -22.42
C THR A 65 -10.63 -11.59 -22.21
N LEU A 66 -10.16 -11.62 -20.96
CA LEU A 66 -8.74 -11.86 -20.62
C LEU A 66 -8.42 -13.35 -20.44
N TYR A 67 -9.44 -14.21 -20.35
CA TYR A 67 -9.29 -15.64 -20.05
C TYR A 67 -9.57 -16.49 -21.30
N PRO A 68 -8.55 -17.13 -21.90
CA PRO A 68 -8.70 -17.87 -23.15
C PRO A 68 -9.67 -19.06 -23.08
N GLU A 69 -9.75 -19.72 -21.92
CA GLU A 69 -10.65 -20.86 -21.70
C GLU A 69 -12.06 -20.39 -21.29
N GLY A 70 -12.23 -19.08 -21.11
CA GLY A 70 -13.49 -18.42 -20.83
C GLY A 70 -13.98 -18.60 -19.39
N ARG A 71 -15.30 -18.51 -19.24
CA ARG A 71 -15.98 -18.69 -17.96
C ARG A 71 -16.09 -20.18 -17.63
N GLY A 72 -15.56 -20.58 -16.48
CA GLY A 72 -15.72 -21.91 -15.92
C GLY A 72 -17.06 -22.07 -15.19
N ASP A 73 -17.31 -23.28 -14.66
CA ASP A 73 -18.45 -23.50 -13.75
C ASP A 73 -18.27 -22.65 -12.48
N ASP A 74 -19.37 -22.03 -12.03
CA ASP A 74 -19.35 -21.19 -10.83
C ASP A 74 -18.96 -22.05 -9.60
N GLN A 75 -17.81 -21.74 -8.97
CA GLN A 75 -17.37 -22.42 -7.73
C GLN A 75 -17.98 -21.72 -6.52
N ASP A 76 -18.63 -22.48 -5.63
CA ASP A 76 -19.36 -21.94 -4.47
C ASP A 76 -20.39 -20.85 -4.82
N GLY A 77 -20.94 -20.90 -6.05
CA GLY A 77 -21.86 -19.90 -6.58
C GLY A 77 -21.20 -18.56 -6.99
N LEU A 78 -19.87 -18.54 -7.16
CA LEU A 78 -19.10 -17.38 -7.59
C LEU A 78 -18.74 -17.47 -9.08
N PRO A 79 -18.90 -16.39 -9.86
CA PRO A 79 -18.35 -16.30 -11.21
C PRO A 79 -16.87 -16.66 -11.23
N THR A 80 -16.51 -17.65 -12.04
CA THR A 80 -15.16 -18.22 -12.09
C THR A 80 -14.61 -18.21 -13.52
N PHE A 81 -13.34 -17.82 -13.66
CA PHE A 81 -12.62 -17.72 -14.93
C PHE A 81 -11.34 -18.53 -14.87
N ILE A 82 -11.03 -19.28 -15.93
CA ILE A 82 -9.87 -20.19 -15.96
C ILE A 82 -9.04 -19.93 -17.23
N GLY A 83 -7.72 -19.98 -17.09
CA GLY A 83 -6.82 -19.81 -18.22
C GLY A 83 -5.40 -20.26 -17.90
N ARG A 84 -4.70 -20.69 -18.95
CA ARG A 84 -3.25 -20.98 -18.91
C ARG A 84 -2.45 -19.82 -19.46
N PHE A 85 -1.41 -19.43 -18.74
CA PHE A 85 -0.58 -18.28 -19.09
C PHE A 85 0.91 -18.64 -19.08
N ALA A 86 1.65 -18.15 -20.07
CA ALA A 86 3.11 -18.22 -20.13
C ALA A 86 3.66 -16.78 -20.21
N GLY A 87 4.51 -16.39 -19.26
CA GLY A 87 5.02 -15.02 -19.20
C GLY A 87 4.01 -14.06 -18.56
N PRO A 88 3.47 -13.06 -19.29
CA PRO A 88 2.56 -12.06 -18.71
C PRO A 88 1.29 -12.66 -18.10
N MET A 89 0.92 -12.19 -16.91
CA MET A 89 -0.36 -12.50 -16.25
C MET A 89 -1.47 -11.55 -16.75
N PRO A 90 -2.74 -11.97 -16.75
CA PRO A 90 -3.85 -11.12 -17.21
C PRO A 90 -4.03 -9.91 -16.28
N ALA A 91 -4.38 -8.75 -16.84
CA ALA A 91 -4.69 -7.55 -16.08
C ALA A 91 -6.14 -7.57 -15.54
N ASP A 92 -6.53 -8.65 -14.86
CA ASP A 92 -7.89 -8.94 -14.40
C ASP A 92 -8.27 -8.21 -13.11
N VAL A 93 -7.39 -8.17 -12.12
CA VAL A 93 -7.57 -7.40 -10.88
C VAL A 93 -6.95 -6.01 -10.99
N GLY A 94 -6.26 -5.72 -12.10
CA GLY A 94 -5.49 -4.49 -12.32
C GLY A 94 -4.05 -4.62 -11.85
N GLY A 95 -3.14 -3.81 -12.39
CA GLY A 95 -1.70 -3.96 -12.19
C GLY A 95 -1.04 -4.81 -13.29
N VAL A 96 0.13 -5.38 -12.98
CA VAL A 96 0.95 -6.15 -13.93
C VAL A 96 1.58 -7.33 -13.22
N GLY A 97 1.52 -8.51 -13.82
CA GLY A 97 2.17 -9.71 -13.31
C GLY A 97 2.91 -10.51 -14.37
N THR A 98 3.76 -11.40 -13.91
CA THR A 98 4.54 -12.30 -14.76
C THR A 98 4.80 -13.61 -14.03
N PHE A 99 4.70 -14.71 -14.76
CA PHE A 99 5.20 -16.02 -14.41
C PHE A 99 6.31 -16.41 -15.39
N THR A 100 7.50 -16.71 -14.87
CA THR A 100 8.65 -17.13 -15.69
C THR A 100 9.20 -18.45 -15.17
N HIS A 101 9.51 -19.35 -16.11
CA HIS A 101 10.18 -20.60 -15.85
C HIS A 101 11.51 -20.64 -16.59
N PHE A 102 12.55 -21.09 -15.90
CA PHE A 102 13.90 -21.23 -16.43
C PHE A 102 14.41 -22.65 -16.20
N ASP A 103 14.77 -23.32 -17.28
CA ASP A 103 15.37 -24.66 -17.24
C ASP A 103 16.89 -24.63 -17.35
N SER A 104 17.51 -25.64 -16.76
CA SER A 104 18.92 -25.96 -16.89
C SER A 104 19.15 -27.48 -16.79
N PRO A 105 20.34 -27.98 -17.15
CA PRO A 105 20.66 -29.40 -17.00
C PRO A 105 20.60 -29.94 -15.56
N LEU A 106 20.67 -29.07 -14.54
CA LEU A 106 20.70 -29.49 -13.13
C LEU A 106 19.37 -29.22 -12.39
N GLY A 107 18.37 -28.67 -13.07
CA GLY A 107 17.08 -28.32 -12.49
C GLY A 107 16.50 -27.04 -13.08
N SER A 108 15.43 -26.54 -12.46
CA SER A 108 14.73 -25.35 -12.92
C SER A 108 14.44 -24.35 -11.80
N VAL A 109 14.18 -23.11 -12.20
CA VAL A 109 13.72 -22.02 -11.35
C VAL A 109 12.41 -21.52 -11.92
N SER A 110 11.44 -21.28 -11.05
CA SER A 110 10.22 -20.56 -11.40
C SER A 110 10.08 -19.32 -10.54
N ILE A 111 9.59 -18.25 -11.17
CA ILE A 111 9.38 -16.94 -10.56
C ILE A 111 7.96 -16.51 -10.89
N TYR A 112 7.16 -16.28 -9.84
CA TYR A 112 5.88 -15.60 -9.94
C TYR A 112 6.00 -14.25 -9.25
N SER A 113 5.53 -13.19 -9.91
CA SER A 113 5.43 -11.86 -9.33
C SER A 113 4.26 -11.10 -9.94
N GLU A 114 3.39 -10.52 -9.12
CA GLU A 114 2.22 -9.79 -9.59
C GLU A 114 1.90 -8.61 -8.68
N ARG A 115 1.63 -7.46 -9.30
CA ARG A 115 1.11 -6.26 -8.64
C ARG A 115 -0.38 -6.16 -8.87
N PHE A 116 -1.12 -5.77 -7.84
CA PHE A 116 -2.58 -5.65 -7.83
C PHE A 116 -3.02 -4.22 -7.51
N ARG A 117 -3.68 -3.58 -8.49
CA ARG A 117 -4.14 -2.16 -8.43
C ARG A 117 -3.10 -1.21 -7.82
N GLY A 118 -3.55 -0.07 -7.29
CA GLY A 118 -2.72 0.92 -6.63
C GLY A 118 -1.99 1.88 -7.56
N ASN A 119 -1.23 2.75 -6.92
CA ASN A 119 -0.46 3.81 -7.54
C ASN A 119 1.04 3.65 -7.21
N ASP A 120 1.88 3.38 -8.21
CA ASP A 120 3.34 3.32 -8.05
C ASP A 120 3.99 4.69 -7.86
N ASP A 121 3.27 5.79 -8.12
CA ASP A 121 3.78 7.14 -7.92
C ASP A 121 3.77 7.52 -6.43
N LEU A 122 4.62 6.86 -5.65
CA LEU A 122 4.78 7.12 -4.22
C LEU A 122 5.19 8.57 -3.95
N ALA A 123 6.02 9.14 -4.84
CA ALA A 123 6.47 10.52 -4.73
C ALA A 123 5.31 11.50 -4.93
N GLY A 124 4.48 11.30 -5.96
CA GLY A 124 3.29 12.10 -6.22
C GLY A 124 2.23 11.95 -5.13
N SER A 125 1.99 10.73 -4.63
CA SER A 125 1.08 10.48 -3.51
C SER A 125 1.53 11.24 -2.25
N LEU A 126 2.83 11.19 -1.94
CA LEU A 126 3.39 11.92 -0.80
C LEU A 126 3.31 13.45 -1.01
N ALA A 127 3.65 13.93 -2.21
CA ALA A 127 3.55 15.35 -2.54
C ALA A 127 2.11 15.87 -2.39
N THR A 128 1.13 15.07 -2.84
CA THR A 128 -0.31 15.37 -2.70
C THR A 128 -0.72 15.45 -1.23
N SER A 129 -0.29 14.50 -0.40
CA SER A 129 -0.54 14.53 1.05
C SER A 129 0.09 15.77 1.72
N GLN A 130 1.33 16.11 1.36
CA GLN A 130 2.02 17.29 1.89
C GLN A 130 1.39 18.60 1.45
N GLN A 131 0.92 18.68 0.20
CA GLN A 131 0.18 19.83 -0.31
C GLN A 131 -1.16 19.98 0.41
N ALA A 132 -1.89 18.89 0.63
CA ALA A 132 -3.14 18.94 1.40
C ALA A 132 -2.89 19.43 2.84
N ALA A 133 -1.76 19.04 3.46
CA ALA A 133 -1.35 19.57 4.75
C ALA A 133 -1.07 21.09 4.70
N ASP A 134 -0.43 21.58 3.63
CA ASP A 134 -0.22 23.02 3.44
C ASP A 134 -1.54 23.78 3.30
N GLU A 135 -2.43 23.29 2.45
CA GLU A 135 -3.72 23.93 2.18
C GLU A 135 -4.63 23.92 3.42
N LEU A 136 -4.53 22.93 4.31
CA LEU A 136 -5.22 22.93 5.60
C LEU A 136 -4.76 24.08 6.49
N ILE A 137 -3.46 24.34 6.54
CA ILE A 137 -2.91 25.45 7.32
C ILE A 137 -3.28 26.78 6.66
N ASP A 138 -3.25 26.87 5.34
CA ASP A 138 -3.67 28.08 4.61
C ASP A 138 -5.14 28.40 4.88
N LEU A 139 -6.03 27.40 4.93
CA LEU A 139 -7.42 27.57 5.33
C LEU A 139 -7.55 28.05 6.78
N ALA A 140 -6.75 27.52 7.70
CA ALA A 140 -6.76 27.95 9.10
C ALA A 140 -6.27 29.40 9.26
N LEU A 141 -5.22 29.79 8.52
CA LEU A 141 -4.68 31.15 8.50
C LEU A 141 -5.67 32.14 7.87
N GLY A 142 -6.29 31.77 6.73
CA GLY A 142 -7.30 32.61 6.11
C GLY A 142 -8.57 32.75 6.95
N TRP A 143 -8.97 31.70 7.68
CA TRP A 143 -10.05 31.78 8.66
C TRP A 143 -9.70 32.72 9.81
N LEU A 144 -8.46 32.67 10.31
CA LEU A 144 -7.99 33.55 11.37
C LEU A 144 -8.04 35.02 10.93
N ASP A 145 -7.66 35.32 9.69
CA ASP A 145 -7.72 36.67 9.12
C ASP A 145 -9.17 37.16 8.92
N PHE A 146 -10.06 36.23 8.56
CA PHE A 146 -11.49 36.49 8.45
C PHE A 146 -12.14 36.82 9.81
N GLU A 147 -11.81 36.06 10.86
CA GLU A 147 -12.40 36.26 12.20
C GLU A 147 -11.78 37.43 12.95
N PHE A 148 -10.47 37.67 12.77
CA PHE A 148 -9.70 38.70 13.46
C PHE A 148 -9.00 39.63 12.46
N PRO A 149 -9.76 40.46 11.72
CA PRO A 149 -9.18 41.35 10.72
C PRO A 149 -8.26 42.39 11.39
N PRO A 150 -7.09 42.71 10.79
CA PRO A 150 -6.09 43.60 11.38
C PRO A 150 -6.57 45.05 11.56
N SER A 151 -7.71 45.40 10.97
CA SER A 151 -8.25 46.76 10.91
C SER A 151 -9.62 46.92 11.58
N ALA A 152 -9.95 46.09 12.59
CA ALA A 152 -11.09 46.35 13.47
C ALA A 152 -10.81 47.55 14.40
N THR A 153 -10.69 48.75 13.81
CA THR A 153 -10.42 50.03 14.48
C THR A 153 -11.71 50.73 14.93
N GLY A 154 -12.72 49.98 15.33
CA GLY A 154 -13.99 50.50 15.83
C GLY A 154 -14.28 49.95 17.22
N ASP A 155 -14.26 50.84 18.20
CA ASP A 155 -14.57 50.66 19.63
C ASP A 155 -13.46 50.17 20.56
N ALA A 156 -13.66 50.48 21.86
CA ALA A 156 -12.72 50.72 22.96
C ALA A 156 -11.68 49.64 23.34
N ASP A 157 -11.59 48.52 22.61
CA ASP A 157 -10.68 47.42 22.95
C ASP A 157 -9.44 47.40 22.04
N PRO A 158 -8.24 47.12 22.59
CA PRO A 158 -7.04 46.96 21.77
C PRO A 158 -7.21 45.77 20.83
N PRO A 159 -6.79 45.88 19.55
CA PRO A 159 -6.89 44.81 18.57
C PRO A 159 -6.20 43.55 19.10
N ILE A 160 -6.80 42.39 18.82
CA ILE A 160 -6.24 41.09 19.20
C ILE A 160 -4.99 40.84 18.34
N ASP A 161 -3.84 40.65 19.00
CA ASP A 161 -2.60 40.32 18.29
C ASP A 161 -2.59 38.84 17.90
N THR A 162 -2.69 38.56 16.60
CA THR A 162 -2.68 37.20 16.05
C THR A 162 -1.30 36.76 15.55
N SER A 163 -0.25 37.58 15.68
CA SER A 163 1.08 37.31 15.13
C SER A 163 1.69 36.00 15.66
N SER A 164 1.58 35.76 16.96
CA SER A 164 2.14 34.57 17.61
C SER A 164 1.43 33.29 17.15
N ILE A 165 0.10 33.31 17.05
CA ILE A 165 -0.65 32.15 16.57
C ILE A 165 -0.47 31.91 15.08
N ARG A 166 -0.34 32.97 14.27
CA ARG A 166 0.01 32.84 12.85
C ARG A 166 1.37 32.14 12.68
N SER A 167 2.39 32.58 13.42
CA SER A 167 3.71 31.94 13.39
C SER A 167 3.66 30.48 13.84
N LEU A 168 2.89 30.17 14.89
CA LEU A 168 2.72 28.80 15.38
C LEU A 168 2.08 27.90 14.31
N LEU A 169 1.02 28.38 13.67
CA LEU A 169 0.31 27.63 12.62
C LEU A 169 1.18 27.44 11.38
N ASP A 170 1.76 28.53 10.87
CA ASP A 170 2.45 28.55 9.58
C ASP A 170 3.80 27.83 9.60
N VAL A 171 4.54 27.93 10.70
CA VAL A 171 5.88 27.34 10.80
C VAL A 171 5.82 25.97 11.46
N GLU A 172 5.34 25.90 12.70
CA GLU A 172 5.49 24.69 13.50
C GLU A 172 4.41 23.66 13.16
N LEU A 173 3.12 24.06 13.21
CA LEU A 173 2.02 23.12 12.97
C LEU A 173 2.03 22.61 11.52
N ARG A 174 2.35 23.47 10.54
CA ARG A 174 2.50 23.07 9.14
C ARG A 174 3.54 21.97 8.97
N GLN A 175 4.74 22.16 9.53
CA GLN A 175 5.79 21.15 9.44
C GLN A 175 5.43 19.88 10.22
N ASP A 176 4.81 20.02 11.38
CA ASP A 176 4.41 18.89 12.22
C ASP A 176 3.28 18.07 11.59
N LEU A 177 2.35 18.72 10.86
CA LEU A 177 1.29 18.07 10.11
C LEU A 177 1.85 17.25 8.94
N LYS A 178 2.84 17.78 8.20
CA LYS A 178 3.56 17.05 7.15
C LYS A 178 4.36 15.86 7.69
N ASN A 179 4.95 16.00 8.88
CA ASN A 179 5.66 14.89 9.51
C ASN A 179 4.67 13.84 10.04
N ALA A 180 3.52 14.27 10.57
CA ALA A 180 2.47 13.36 10.99
C ALA A 180 1.88 12.57 9.81
N SER A 181 1.64 13.23 8.67
CA SER A 181 1.17 12.54 7.46
C SER A 181 2.15 11.47 6.98
N LEU A 182 3.45 11.77 7.00
CA LEU A 182 4.50 10.80 6.69
C LEU A 182 4.46 9.56 7.61
N GLN A 183 4.34 9.77 8.93
CA GLN A 183 4.28 8.64 9.89
C GLN A 183 3.01 7.81 9.69
N LEU A 184 1.88 8.44 9.38
CA LEU A 184 0.62 7.75 9.11
C LEU A 184 0.63 7.01 7.77
N TRP A 185 1.25 7.59 6.74
CA TRP A 185 1.48 6.91 5.47
C TRP A 185 2.36 5.67 5.70
N MET A 186 3.48 5.79 6.41
CA MET A 186 4.31 4.64 6.79
C MET A 186 3.56 3.57 7.58
N TYR A 187 2.58 3.97 8.40
CA TYR A 187 1.70 3.03 9.10
C TYR A 187 0.80 2.26 8.13
N GLY A 188 0.18 2.95 7.17
CA GLY A 188 -0.65 2.32 6.13
C GLY A 188 0.15 1.34 5.26
N GLN A 189 1.43 1.64 5.04
CA GLN A 189 2.36 0.81 4.24
C GLN A 189 2.91 -0.41 4.97
N ALA A 190 2.77 -0.50 6.30
CA ALA A 190 3.29 -1.62 7.06
C ALA A 190 2.41 -2.87 6.84
N GLU A 191 2.55 -3.49 5.67
CA GLU A 191 1.92 -4.75 5.33
C GLU A 191 2.29 -5.84 6.36
N SER A 192 1.25 -6.59 6.79
CA SER A 192 1.33 -8.02 7.10
C SER A 192 2.19 -8.50 8.27
N ALA A 193 2.87 -7.65 9.03
CA ALA A 193 3.41 -8.04 10.33
C ALA A 193 2.32 -7.85 11.40
N PRO A 194 1.61 -8.92 11.84
CA PRO A 194 0.65 -8.79 12.93
C PRO A 194 1.37 -8.15 14.12
N ASN A 195 0.83 -7.02 14.59
CA ASN A 195 1.31 -6.20 15.72
C ASN A 195 2.43 -5.19 15.45
N ASN A 196 2.73 -4.79 14.20
CA ASN A 196 3.66 -3.68 13.98
C ASN A 196 3.01 -2.31 14.26
N HIS A 197 2.79 -2.00 15.53
CA HIS A 197 2.29 -0.70 15.97
C HIS A 197 3.39 0.38 16.03
N SER A 198 4.62 0.08 15.58
CA SER A 198 5.76 1.00 15.71
C SER A 198 5.50 2.39 15.13
N PRO A 199 4.89 2.56 13.94
CA PRO A 199 4.64 3.88 13.38
C PRO A 199 3.69 4.75 14.24
N ILE A 200 2.65 4.17 14.82
CA ILE A 200 1.74 4.90 15.74
C ILE A 200 2.49 5.34 17.00
N PHE A 201 3.32 4.47 17.59
CA PHE A 201 4.12 4.85 18.74
C PHE A 201 5.17 5.91 18.41
N ARG A 202 5.76 5.87 17.20
CA ARG A 202 6.66 6.92 16.70
C ARG A 202 5.94 8.25 16.55
N LEU A 203 4.73 8.25 15.98
CA LEU A 203 3.90 9.44 15.89
C LEU A 203 3.55 9.99 17.28
N ALA A 204 3.15 9.12 18.20
CA ALA A 204 2.82 9.53 19.57
C ALA A 204 4.03 10.15 20.30
N GLN A 205 5.21 9.52 20.16
CA GLN A 205 6.47 10.04 20.69
C GLN A 205 6.83 11.39 20.06
N TYR A 206 6.74 11.49 18.72
CA TYR A 206 7.01 12.72 17.98
C TYR A 206 6.14 13.88 18.47
N LEU A 207 4.82 13.66 18.59
CA LEU A 207 3.87 14.67 19.05
C LEU A 207 4.11 15.03 20.53
N ALA A 208 4.55 14.07 21.35
CA ALA A 208 4.89 14.32 22.74
C ALA A 208 6.15 15.19 22.89
N GLU A 209 7.20 14.91 22.11
CA GLU A 209 8.44 15.71 22.08
C GLU A 209 8.19 17.15 21.60
N ARG A 210 7.19 17.34 20.72
CA ARG A 210 6.74 18.65 20.26
C ARG A 210 5.71 19.30 21.19
N ASN A 211 5.51 18.78 22.39
CA ASN A 211 4.59 19.32 23.40
C ASN A 211 3.12 19.38 22.94
N TYR A 212 2.66 18.57 21.99
CA TYR A 212 1.22 18.47 21.69
C TYR A 212 0.47 17.79 22.83
N PHE A 213 1.09 16.83 23.50
CA PHE A 213 0.58 16.21 24.73
C PHE A 213 1.75 15.55 25.48
N SER A 214 1.48 15.03 26.67
CA SER A 214 2.39 14.18 27.42
C SER A 214 1.98 12.72 27.26
N LEU A 215 2.92 11.77 27.37
CA LEU A 215 2.61 10.34 27.23
C LEU A 215 1.56 9.87 28.26
N GLN A 216 1.45 10.54 29.42
CA GLN A 216 0.44 10.27 30.44
C GLN A 216 -0.99 10.64 29.99
N GLN A 217 -1.13 11.51 28.99
CA GLN A 217 -2.42 11.91 28.43
C GLN A 217 -2.94 10.95 27.35
N ILE A 218 -2.13 9.98 26.89
CA ILE A 218 -2.53 9.01 25.85
C ILE A 218 -3.86 8.30 26.17
N PRO A 219 -4.11 7.78 27.40
CA PRO A 219 -5.40 7.15 27.70
C PRO A 219 -6.61 8.10 27.58
N ALA A 220 -6.44 9.37 27.94
CA ALA A 220 -7.49 10.37 27.79
C ALA A 220 -7.73 10.69 26.30
N ILE A 221 -6.67 10.81 25.50
CA ILE A 221 -6.75 11.02 24.05
C ILE A 221 -7.42 9.82 23.37
N ALA A 222 -7.05 8.58 23.73
CA ALA A 222 -7.68 7.38 23.19
C ALA A 222 -9.19 7.34 23.50
N ARG A 223 -9.58 7.75 24.72
CA ARG A 223 -10.99 7.89 25.09
C ARG A 223 -11.70 8.98 24.30
N LEU A 224 -11.06 10.12 24.05
CA LEU A 224 -11.61 11.20 23.22
C LEU A 224 -11.89 10.70 21.80
N VAL A 225 -10.94 9.98 21.20
CA VAL A 225 -11.08 9.34 19.87
C VAL A 225 -12.24 8.37 19.85
N GLN A 226 -12.37 7.50 20.87
CA GLN A 226 -13.47 6.54 20.96
C GLN A 226 -14.84 7.20 21.16
N GLN A 227 -14.91 8.31 21.90
CA GLN A 227 -16.17 9.02 22.19
C GLN A 227 -16.68 9.87 21.03
N GLN A 228 -15.83 10.18 20.05
CA GLN A 228 -16.20 10.92 18.83
C GLN A 228 -16.92 12.25 19.12
N ASN A 229 -16.54 12.92 20.22
CA ASN A 229 -17.19 14.16 20.64
C ASN A 229 -16.41 15.38 20.13
N PRO A 230 -16.90 16.08 19.09
CA PRO A 230 -16.18 17.21 18.47
C PRO A 230 -15.85 18.31 19.48
N LYS A 231 -16.76 18.58 20.42
CA LYS A 231 -16.56 19.63 21.42
C LYS A 231 -15.36 19.34 22.32
N GLN A 232 -15.17 18.08 22.73
CA GLN A 232 -14.03 17.74 23.58
C GLN A 232 -12.72 17.76 22.80
N PHE A 233 -12.72 17.39 21.52
CA PHE A 233 -11.55 17.55 20.66
C PHE A 233 -11.12 19.01 20.53
N ILE A 234 -12.08 19.92 20.40
CA ILE A 234 -11.78 21.35 20.24
C ILE A 234 -11.29 21.96 21.55
N LEU A 235 -11.85 21.56 22.69
CA LEU A 235 -11.32 21.95 24.00
C LEU A 235 -9.89 21.42 24.22
N PHE A 236 -9.62 20.18 23.81
CA PHE A 236 -8.26 19.65 23.82
C PHE A 236 -7.33 20.48 22.91
N ALA A 237 -7.75 20.80 21.68
CA ALA A 237 -6.98 21.64 20.76
C ALA A 237 -6.72 23.05 21.33
N HIS A 238 -7.73 23.66 21.97
CA HIS A 238 -7.58 24.92 22.69
C HIS A 238 -6.47 24.86 23.74
N ASP A 239 -6.48 23.83 24.59
CA ASP A 239 -5.51 23.69 25.68
C ASP A 239 -4.09 23.45 25.13
N VAL A 240 -3.98 22.69 24.04
CA VAL A 240 -2.70 22.46 23.35
C VAL A 240 -2.14 23.75 22.75
N LEU A 241 -2.95 24.49 21.98
CA LEU A 241 -2.54 25.74 21.36
C LEU A 241 -2.19 26.80 22.40
N SER A 242 -3.01 26.95 23.44
CA SER A 242 -2.75 27.90 24.54
C SER A 242 -1.42 27.63 25.22
N ARG A 243 -1.15 26.35 25.54
CA ARG A 243 0.12 25.92 26.15
C ARG A 243 1.29 26.17 25.21
N LYS A 244 1.19 25.81 23.93
CA LYS A 244 2.27 26.03 22.96
C LYS A 244 2.60 27.51 22.78
N LEU A 245 1.59 28.37 22.65
CA LEU A 245 1.77 29.81 22.58
C LEU A 245 2.48 30.35 23.82
N THR A 246 2.01 29.97 25.00
CA THR A 246 2.62 30.43 26.27
C THR A 246 4.07 29.96 26.43
N LEU A 247 4.40 28.76 25.94
CA LEU A 247 5.78 28.24 25.97
C LEU A 247 6.71 28.98 25.00
N GLN A 248 6.21 29.39 23.84
CA GLN A 248 7.01 30.11 22.83
C GLN A 248 7.13 31.60 23.14
N ASN A 249 6.05 32.20 23.62
CA ASN A 249 5.94 33.61 23.94
C ASN A 249 5.01 33.78 25.16
N PRO A 250 5.55 33.94 26.37
CA PRO A 250 4.75 34.12 27.59
C PRO A 250 3.80 35.32 27.55
N ASP A 251 4.11 36.33 26.73
CA ASP A 251 3.32 37.55 26.56
C ASP A 251 2.34 37.46 25.36
N ALA A 252 2.19 36.28 24.73
CA ALA A 252 1.29 36.10 23.60
C ALA A 252 -0.19 36.34 23.99
N ASP A 253 -0.90 37.07 23.14
CA ASP A 253 -2.34 37.28 23.28
C ASP A 253 -3.12 36.01 22.90
N THR A 254 -3.61 35.29 23.90
CA THR A 254 -4.40 34.06 23.70
C THR A 254 -5.89 34.32 23.50
N ARG A 255 -6.37 35.57 23.52
CA ARG A 255 -7.81 35.89 23.39
C ARG A 255 -8.39 35.39 22.07
N CYS A 256 -7.58 35.32 21.00
CA CYS A 256 -8.00 34.73 19.73
C CYS A 256 -8.46 33.26 19.86
N LEU A 257 -7.96 32.52 20.86
CA LEU A 257 -8.34 31.13 21.10
C LEU A 257 -9.67 30.97 21.85
N ASP A 258 -10.20 32.01 22.48
CA ASP A 258 -11.43 31.91 23.28
C ASP A 258 -12.65 31.51 22.43
N ILE A 259 -12.63 31.78 21.13
CA ILE A 259 -13.66 31.30 20.20
C ILE A 259 -13.77 29.77 20.19
N LEU A 260 -12.68 29.04 20.46
CA LEU A 260 -12.69 27.58 20.52
C LEU A 260 -13.55 27.03 21.67
N LYS A 261 -13.80 27.85 22.71
CA LYS A 261 -14.69 27.49 23.83
C LYS A 261 -16.17 27.65 23.48
N ASP A 262 -16.50 28.49 22.49
CA ASP A 262 -17.86 28.75 22.02
C ASP A 262 -18.15 28.01 20.71
N TRP A 263 -18.51 26.74 20.84
CA TRP A 263 -18.76 25.86 19.69
C TRP A 263 -19.76 26.44 18.67
N PRO A 264 -20.97 26.92 19.05
CA PRO A 264 -21.89 27.53 18.09
C PRO A 264 -21.31 28.72 17.32
N ARG A 265 -20.53 29.58 17.99
CA ARG A 265 -19.88 30.72 17.33
C ARG A 265 -18.79 30.25 16.37
N LEU A 266 -17.92 29.34 16.82
CA LEU A 266 -16.84 28.77 16.02
C LEU A 266 -17.38 28.11 14.75
N GLU A 267 -18.37 27.22 14.90
CA GLU A 267 -19.00 26.49 13.80
C GLU A 267 -19.58 27.45 12.75
N LYS A 268 -20.30 28.48 13.21
CA LYS A 268 -20.88 29.49 12.32
C LYS A 268 -19.79 30.28 11.59
N SER A 269 -18.75 30.71 12.30
CA SER A 269 -17.62 31.46 11.73
C SER A 269 -16.91 30.67 10.63
N ILE A 270 -16.50 29.43 10.93
CA ILE A 270 -15.82 28.56 9.95
C ILE A 270 -16.69 28.34 8.72
N ARG A 271 -17.99 28.05 8.90
CA ARG A 271 -18.90 27.83 7.75
C ARG A 271 -19.05 29.06 6.88
N THR A 272 -19.18 30.24 7.50
CA THR A 272 -19.26 31.49 6.75
C THR A 272 -17.99 31.74 5.96
N TYR A 273 -16.83 31.52 6.56
CA TYR A 273 -15.54 31.62 5.88
C TYR A 273 -15.44 30.64 4.70
N LEU A 274 -15.70 29.35 4.93
CA LEU A 274 -15.57 28.31 3.90
C LEU A 274 -16.47 28.55 2.69
N LYS A 275 -17.68 29.12 2.86
CA LYS A 275 -18.55 29.51 1.73
C LYS A 275 -17.88 30.48 0.75
N GLY A 276 -16.98 31.32 1.25
CA GLY A 276 -16.26 32.32 0.45
C GLY A 276 -15.08 31.75 -0.34
N THR A 277 -14.58 30.57 0.05
CA THR A 277 -13.38 29.94 -0.53
C THR A 277 -13.64 29.42 -1.94
N ASP A 278 -12.58 29.36 -2.75
CA ASP A 278 -12.69 28.86 -4.12
C ASP A 278 -12.87 27.34 -4.15
N GLU A 279 -12.32 26.62 -3.16
CA GLU A 279 -12.50 25.19 -2.98
C GLU A 279 -13.97 24.80 -2.76
N TYR A 280 -14.70 25.57 -1.93
CA TYR A 280 -16.13 25.32 -1.75
C TYR A 280 -16.91 25.55 -3.05
N LYS A 281 -16.60 26.63 -3.79
CA LYS A 281 -17.25 26.92 -5.08
C LYS A 281 -16.99 25.82 -6.10
N GLN A 282 -15.77 25.26 -6.13
CA GLN A 282 -15.42 24.15 -6.99
C GLN A 282 -16.21 22.88 -6.64
N LEU A 283 -16.28 22.52 -5.34
CA LEU A 283 -17.07 21.36 -4.90
C LEU A 283 -18.55 21.47 -5.27
N VAL A 284 -19.13 22.67 -5.15
CA VAL A 284 -20.51 22.94 -5.57
C VAL A 284 -20.65 22.74 -7.09
N ALA A 285 -19.75 23.30 -7.88
CA ALA A 285 -19.77 23.17 -9.35
C ALA A 285 -19.64 21.71 -9.82
N GLU A 286 -18.74 20.93 -9.21
CA GLU A 286 -18.57 19.50 -9.50
C GLU A 286 -19.83 18.70 -9.18
N GLN A 287 -20.47 19.00 -8.05
CA GLN A 287 -21.70 18.33 -7.64
C GLN A 287 -22.90 18.70 -8.51
N GLU A 288 -22.99 19.95 -8.97
CA GLU A 288 -24.00 20.39 -9.95
C GLU A 288 -23.81 19.69 -11.30
N GLN A 289 -22.57 19.57 -11.77
CA GLN A 289 -22.26 18.82 -13.00
C GLN A 289 -22.61 17.33 -12.87
N ALA A 290 -22.26 16.71 -11.75
CA ALA A 290 -22.55 15.29 -11.50
C ALA A 290 -24.05 15.00 -11.33
N ALA A 291 -24.83 15.95 -10.82
CA ALA A 291 -26.27 15.80 -10.64
C ALA A 291 -27.05 15.85 -11.97
N GLY A 292 -26.49 16.48 -13.02
CA GLY A 292 -27.15 16.60 -14.32
C GLY A 292 -28.55 17.23 -14.21
N ALA A 293 -29.59 16.47 -14.55
CA ALA A 293 -30.99 16.90 -14.47
C ALA A 293 -31.66 16.69 -13.08
N ALA A 294 -30.96 16.09 -12.12
CA ALA A 294 -31.47 15.89 -10.77
C ALA A 294 -31.20 17.12 -9.89
N THR A 295 -32.02 17.32 -8.85
CA THR A 295 -31.80 18.40 -7.87
C THR A 295 -30.45 18.19 -7.17
N PRO A 296 -29.52 19.16 -7.21
CA PRO A 296 -28.25 19.05 -6.52
C PRO A 296 -28.46 18.80 -5.04
N ARG A 297 -27.78 17.80 -4.47
CA ARG A 297 -27.75 17.63 -3.01
C ARG A 297 -27.03 18.85 -2.40
N HIS A 298 -27.45 19.26 -1.21
CA HIS A 298 -26.76 20.32 -0.47
C HIS A 298 -25.31 19.91 -0.18
N VAL A 299 -24.35 20.79 -0.50
CA VAL A 299 -22.93 20.61 -0.19
C VAL A 299 -22.65 21.21 1.19
N ASP A 300 -22.35 20.35 2.16
CA ASP A 300 -21.93 20.79 3.50
C ASP A 300 -20.51 21.38 3.40
N GLU A 301 -20.34 22.63 3.81
CA GLU A 301 -19.07 23.36 3.74
C GLU A 301 -17.92 22.64 4.45
N ALA A 302 -18.22 21.88 5.50
CA ALA A 302 -17.23 21.12 6.26
C ALA A 302 -16.54 20.03 5.41
N HIS A 303 -17.09 19.65 4.25
CA HIS A 303 -16.42 18.73 3.33
C HIS A 303 -15.11 19.29 2.78
N VAL A 304 -14.94 20.61 2.68
CA VAL A 304 -13.68 21.21 2.22
C VAL A 304 -12.53 20.83 3.15
N ILE A 305 -12.71 21.08 4.45
CA ILE A 305 -11.72 20.73 5.48
C ILE A 305 -11.61 19.22 5.60
N GLY A 306 -12.76 18.54 5.63
CA GLY A 306 -12.83 17.09 5.70
C GLY A 306 -11.94 16.43 4.65
N ASN A 307 -12.21 16.68 3.37
CA ASN A 307 -11.45 16.09 2.26
C ASN A 307 -9.94 16.35 2.38
N LYS A 308 -9.52 17.57 2.72
CA LYS A 308 -8.09 17.87 2.87
C LYS A 308 -7.47 17.14 4.06
N VAL A 309 -8.17 17.01 5.19
CA VAL A 309 -7.71 16.19 6.34
C VAL A 309 -7.53 14.73 5.92
N MET A 310 -8.45 14.20 5.11
CA MET A 310 -8.36 12.82 4.61
C MET A 310 -7.14 12.63 3.72
N VAL A 311 -6.95 13.51 2.72
CA VAL A 311 -5.81 13.44 1.80
C VAL A 311 -4.49 13.63 2.54
N ALA A 312 -4.44 14.55 3.52
CA ALA A 312 -3.24 14.79 4.29
C ALA A 312 -2.90 13.61 5.20
N LEU A 313 -3.83 13.12 6.02
CA LEU A 313 -3.50 12.22 7.13
C LEU A 313 -3.87 10.76 6.91
N ALA A 314 -4.71 10.48 5.93
CA ALA A 314 -5.39 9.20 5.81
C ALA A 314 -5.78 8.84 4.37
N PRO A 315 -4.91 9.02 3.37
CA PRO A 315 -5.27 8.77 1.97
C PRO A 315 -5.77 7.34 1.76
N ASP A 316 -5.20 6.38 2.50
CA ASP A 316 -5.53 4.97 2.36
C ASP A 316 -6.70 4.52 3.24
N MET A 317 -6.88 5.05 4.47
CA MET A 317 -7.88 4.53 5.44
C MET A 317 -9.33 4.54 4.94
N PHE A 318 -9.66 5.39 3.96
CA PHE A 318 -11.03 5.61 3.50
C PHE A 318 -11.21 5.22 2.02
N SER A 319 -10.15 4.73 1.39
CA SER A 319 -10.21 4.12 0.08
C SER A 319 -11.07 2.86 0.15
N ARG A 320 -11.84 2.56 -0.91
CA ARG A 320 -12.52 1.27 -1.01
C ARG A 320 -11.42 0.21 -1.09
N HIS A 321 -11.31 -0.62 -0.07
CA HIS A 321 -10.41 -1.75 -0.09
C HIS A 321 -11.18 -2.95 -0.61
N ASP A 322 -11.05 -3.21 -1.91
CA ASP A 322 -11.27 -4.55 -2.39
C ASP A 322 -10.19 -5.47 -1.78
N LEU A 323 -10.42 -6.77 -1.77
CA LEU A 323 -9.48 -7.75 -1.24
C LEU A 323 -9.01 -8.63 -2.38
N VAL A 324 -7.71 -8.89 -2.45
CA VAL A 324 -7.16 -9.96 -3.28
C VAL A 324 -6.62 -11.07 -2.37
N GLU A 325 -7.08 -12.28 -2.61
CA GLU A 325 -6.58 -13.50 -1.99
C GLU A 325 -5.91 -14.33 -3.09
N VAL A 326 -4.62 -14.63 -2.93
CA VAL A 326 -3.86 -15.41 -3.90
C VAL A 326 -3.38 -16.69 -3.22
N ALA A 327 -3.59 -17.84 -3.86
CA ALA A 327 -3.07 -19.13 -3.45
C ALA A 327 -2.22 -19.73 -4.59
N LEU A 328 -0.91 -19.86 -4.36
CA LEU A 328 0.01 -20.52 -5.29
C LEU A 328 0.32 -21.92 -4.79
N HIS A 329 -0.15 -22.92 -5.51
CA HIS A 329 0.03 -24.34 -5.17
C HIS A 329 1.40 -24.84 -5.63
N LEU A 330 2.22 -25.30 -4.70
CA LEU A 330 3.58 -25.80 -4.97
C LEU A 330 3.76 -27.17 -4.34
N ARG A 331 4.70 -27.97 -4.85
CA ARG A 331 5.00 -29.29 -4.24
C ARG A 331 5.81 -29.19 -2.94
N GLN A 332 6.53 -28.10 -2.79
CA GLN A 332 7.42 -27.83 -1.66
C GLN A 332 7.41 -26.32 -1.35
N PRO A 333 7.83 -25.92 -0.13
CA PRO A 333 7.92 -24.51 0.21
C PRO A 333 8.78 -23.73 -0.81
N PRO A 334 8.42 -22.49 -1.16
CA PRO A 334 9.25 -21.66 -2.02
C PRO A 334 10.55 -21.27 -1.30
N ASP A 335 11.60 -20.97 -2.08
CA ASP A 335 12.88 -20.51 -1.55
C ASP A 335 12.79 -19.06 -1.05
N SER A 336 11.94 -18.24 -1.68
CA SER A 336 11.65 -16.88 -1.26
C SER A 336 10.21 -16.50 -1.59
N THR A 337 9.56 -15.79 -0.67
CA THR A 337 8.20 -15.30 -0.83
C THR A 337 7.91 -14.20 0.20
N ASN A 338 7.01 -13.26 -0.13
CA ASN A 338 6.37 -12.38 0.86
C ASN A 338 5.00 -12.88 1.35
N GLY A 339 4.60 -14.08 0.94
CA GLY A 339 3.39 -14.77 1.38
C GLY A 339 3.66 -15.74 2.52
N THR A 340 2.60 -16.36 3.02
CA THR A 340 2.69 -17.40 4.07
C THR A 340 2.60 -18.78 3.45
N TRP A 341 3.55 -19.66 3.73
CA TRP A 341 3.46 -21.08 3.36
C TRP A 341 2.48 -21.82 4.27
N ASP A 342 1.55 -22.55 3.66
CA ASP A 342 0.62 -23.47 4.29
C ASP A 342 1.01 -24.90 3.91
N ASP A 343 1.50 -25.66 4.89
CA ASP A 343 2.00 -27.02 4.68
C ASP A 343 0.88 -28.05 4.44
N ASP A 344 -0.32 -27.80 4.96
CA ASP A 344 -1.47 -28.71 4.82
C ASP A 344 -2.02 -28.64 3.40
N THR A 345 -2.13 -27.43 2.85
CA THR A 345 -2.62 -27.23 1.47
C THR A 345 -1.51 -27.15 0.42
N LYS A 346 -0.24 -27.22 0.85
CA LYS A 346 0.94 -27.07 -0.01
C LYS A 346 0.84 -25.83 -0.90
N SER A 347 0.50 -24.70 -0.29
CA SER A 347 0.29 -23.44 -1.00
C SER A 347 0.95 -22.25 -0.31
N VAL A 348 1.35 -21.27 -1.10
CA VAL A 348 1.73 -19.94 -0.61
C VAL A 348 0.50 -19.05 -0.70
N ARG A 349 0.17 -18.37 0.41
CA ARG A 349 -1.02 -17.52 0.50
C ARG A 349 -0.66 -16.06 0.70
N TRP A 350 -1.36 -15.21 -0.03
CA TRP A 350 -1.39 -13.76 0.16
C TRP A 350 -2.83 -13.32 0.37
N SER A 351 -3.02 -12.34 1.24
CA SER A 351 -4.30 -11.65 1.42
C SER A 351 -3.98 -10.17 1.63
N GLN A 352 -4.39 -9.34 0.67
CA GLN A 352 -4.02 -7.92 0.64
C GLN A 352 -5.24 -7.07 0.31
N ALA A 353 -5.37 -5.97 1.04
CA ALA A 353 -6.30 -4.90 0.69
C ALA A 353 -5.75 -4.16 -0.54
N ILE A 354 -6.61 -3.91 -1.53
CA ILE A 354 -6.26 -3.24 -2.77
C ILE A 354 -7.20 -2.06 -3.02
N GLY A 355 -6.65 -0.94 -3.48
CA GLY A 355 -7.38 0.26 -3.86
C GLY A 355 -6.63 1.04 -4.94
N ASP A 356 -7.27 2.01 -5.58
CA ASP A 356 -6.65 2.76 -6.69
C ASP A 356 -5.66 3.83 -6.19
N SER A 357 -5.89 4.36 -4.99
CA SER A 357 -5.06 5.39 -4.33
C SER A 357 -3.98 4.82 -3.42
N SER A 358 -4.04 3.52 -3.10
CA SER A 358 -3.09 2.87 -2.21
C SER A 358 -1.83 2.46 -2.94
N THR A 359 -0.79 2.10 -2.19
CA THR A 359 0.34 1.38 -2.79
C THR A 359 -0.17 0.07 -3.39
N PRO A 360 0.33 -0.34 -4.57
CA PRO A 360 -0.02 -1.61 -5.19
C PRO A 360 0.21 -2.78 -4.24
N GLY A 361 -0.79 -3.64 -4.12
CA GLY A 361 -0.56 -4.96 -3.53
C GLY A 361 0.49 -5.70 -4.35
N PHE A 362 1.38 -6.45 -3.71
CA PHE A 362 2.42 -7.20 -4.39
C PHE A 362 2.54 -8.62 -3.85
N ALA A 363 2.46 -9.62 -4.74
CA ALA A 363 2.71 -11.01 -4.41
C ALA A 363 3.90 -11.51 -5.22
N PHE A 364 4.87 -12.15 -4.57
CA PHE A 364 5.94 -12.85 -5.28
C PHE A 364 6.33 -14.15 -4.61
N ALA A 365 6.70 -15.15 -5.41
CA ALA A 365 7.35 -16.36 -4.95
C ALA A 365 8.39 -16.83 -5.96
N THR A 366 9.51 -17.32 -5.45
CA THR A 366 10.53 -18.03 -6.23
C THR A 366 10.73 -19.42 -5.68
N TRP A 367 10.76 -20.42 -6.54
CA TRP A 367 11.03 -21.80 -6.13
C TRP A 367 11.89 -22.51 -7.16
N CYS A 368 12.78 -23.36 -6.66
CA CYS A 368 13.67 -24.16 -7.46
C CYS A 368 13.28 -25.63 -7.41
N VAL A 369 13.36 -26.34 -8.53
CA VAL A 369 13.12 -27.78 -8.61
C VAL A 369 14.39 -28.44 -9.12
N PRO A 370 15.13 -29.19 -8.28
CA PRO A 370 16.33 -29.89 -8.73
C PRO A 370 15.97 -30.98 -9.73
N GLU A 371 16.87 -31.27 -10.68
CA GLU A 371 16.77 -32.42 -11.58
C GLU A 371 17.54 -33.62 -10.97
N PRO A 372 16.87 -34.55 -10.26
CA PRO A 372 17.56 -35.52 -9.44
C PRO A 372 18.36 -36.53 -10.25
N GLU A 373 17.83 -36.92 -11.42
CA GLU A 373 18.46 -37.93 -12.27
C GLU A 373 19.78 -37.40 -12.85
N GLN A 374 19.77 -36.17 -13.38
CA GLN A 374 20.96 -35.56 -13.98
C GLN A 374 22.04 -35.24 -12.94
N GLN A 375 21.65 -34.77 -11.76
CA GLN A 375 22.59 -34.50 -10.68
C GLN A 375 23.19 -35.79 -10.11
N THR A 376 22.38 -36.82 -9.86
CA THR A 376 22.87 -38.10 -9.33
C THR A 376 23.81 -38.79 -10.33
N LEU A 377 23.49 -38.71 -11.63
CA LEU A 377 24.36 -39.26 -12.68
C LEU A 377 25.75 -38.63 -12.70
N ARG A 378 25.86 -37.32 -12.40
CA ARG A 378 27.12 -36.54 -12.49
C ARG A 378 27.88 -36.44 -11.18
N PHE A 379 27.15 -36.34 -10.08
CA PHE A 379 27.73 -36.00 -8.77
C PHE A 379 27.48 -37.10 -7.73
N GLY A 380 26.82 -38.19 -8.09
CA GLY A 380 26.45 -39.29 -7.18
C GLY A 380 25.29 -38.96 -6.24
N SER A 381 24.87 -37.71 -6.14
CA SER A 381 23.72 -37.27 -5.34
C SER A 381 23.20 -35.91 -5.83
N VAL A 382 22.08 -35.46 -5.26
CA VAL A 382 21.49 -34.15 -5.55
C VAL A 382 22.07 -33.09 -4.62
N ILE A 383 23.07 -32.35 -5.11
CA ILE A 383 23.87 -31.39 -4.36
C ILE A 383 23.50 -29.92 -4.63
N VAL A 384 22.85 -29.61 -5.75
CA VAL A 384 22.46 -28.24 -6.14
C VAL A 384 20.96 -28.07 -5.89
N ARG A 385 20.62 -27.29 -4.86
CA ARG A 385 19.24 -27.07 -4.39
C ARG A 385 19.05 -25.60 -4.02
N GLY A 386 17.80 -25.18 -3.83
CA GLY A 386 17.43 -23.85 -3.33
C GLY A 386 18.23 -22.70 -3.94
N GLY A 387 18.84 -21.86 -3.10
CA GLY A 387 19.59 -20.67 -3.53
C GLY A 387 20.78 -20.95 -4.46
N GLU A 388 21.48 -22.08 -4.28
CA GLU A 388 22.54 -22.51 -5.19
C GLU A 388 22.00 -22.90 -6.56
N LEU A 389 20.84 -23.58 -6.59
CA LEU A 389 20.15 -23.91 -7.84
C LEU A 389 19.63 -22.66 -8.54
N PHE A 390 19.06 -21.72 -7.78
CA PHE A 390 18.67 -20.41 -8.30
C PHE A 390 19.85 -19.73 -9.00
N SER A 391 20.99 -19.62 -8.30
CA SER A 391 22.19 -18.98 -8.82
C SER A 391 22.72 -19.69 -10.08
N TYR A 392 22.74 -21.03 -10.07
CA TYR A 392 23.14 -21.84 -11.21
C TYR A 392 22.26 -21.61 -12.44
N VAL A 393 20.94 -21.70 -12.27
CA VAL A 393 19.97 -21.56 -13.38
C VAL A 393 20.03 -20.16 -13.97
N ILE A 394 20.04 -19.10 -13.15
CA ILE A 394 20.12 -17.72 -13.64
C ILE A 394 21.43 -17.49 -14.41
N TRP A 395 22.57 -17.98 -13.89
CA TRP A 395 23.83 -17.90 -14.62
C TRP A 395 23.79 -18.66 -15.94
N TYR A 396 23.28 -19.90 -15.93
CA TYR A 396 23.19 -20.75 -17.13
C TYR A 396 22.32 -20.10 -18.22
N ARG A 397 21.19 -19.48 -17.84
CA ARG A 397 20.31 -18.74 -18.77
C ARG A 397 20.91 -17.44 -19.30
N GLY A 398 21.96 -16.92 -18.65
CA GLY A 398 22.73 -15.77 -19.11
C GLY A 398 23.82 -16.11 -20.13
N LEU A 399 24.14 -17.40 -20.31
CA LEU A 399 25.13 -17.84 -21.31
C LEU A 399 24.61 -17.61 -22.73
N ASN A 400 25.51 -17.26 -23.64
CA ASN A 400 25.19 -17.28 -25.06
C ASN A 400 25.07 -18.75 -25.58
N PRO A 401 24.53 -18.97 -26.79
CA PRO A 401 24.33 -20.34 -27.30
C PRO A 401 25.61 -21.20 -27.39
N ASP A 402 26.77 -20.60 -27.73
CA ASP A 402 28.04 -21.32 -27.84
C ASP A 402 28.59 -21.68 -26.46
N GLU A 403 28.51 -20.75 -25.49
CA GLU A 403 28.88 -20.99 -24.10
C GLU A 403 28.00 -22.07 -23.46
N SER A 404 26.68 -22.02 -23.64
CA SER A 404 25.75 -23.05 -23.14
C SER A 404 26.13 -24.42 -23.67
N LYS A 405 26.42 -24.53 -24.98
CA LYS A 405 26.82 -25.79 -25.60
C LYS A 405 28.15 -26.33 -25.05
N GLN A 406 29.14 -25.45 -24.83
CA GLN A 406 30.42 -25.85 -24.22
C GLN A 406 30.24 -26.32 -22.78
N TRP A 407 29.40 -25.62 -22.01
CA TRP A 407 29.08 -25.99 -20.63
C TRP A 407 28.36 -27.34 -20.57
N ASP A 408 27.36 -27.56 -21.43
CA ASP A 408 26.61 -28.82 -21.51
C ASP A 408 27.49 -30.00 -21.91
N ALA A 409 28.43 -29.78 -22.84
CA ALA A 409 29.40 -30.78 -23.25
C ALA A 409 30.33 -31.16 -22.09
N MET A 410 30.83 -30.17 -21.33
CA MET A 410 31.63 -30.43 -20.14
C MET A 410 30.83 -31.15 -19.07
N LEU A 411 29.62 -30.69 -18.74
CA LEU A 411 28.78 -31.35 -17.74
C LEU A 411 28.45 -32.79 -18.13
N SER A 412 28.24 -33.05 -19.42
CA SER A 412 27.99 -34.41 -19.93
C SER A 412 29.22 -35.30 -19.91
N SER A 413 30.44 -34.73 -19.82
CA SER A 413 31.69 -35.49 -19.66
C SER A 413 31.90 -35.99 -18.22
N ILE A 414 31.20 -35.40 -17.25
CA ILE A 414 31.21 -35.86 -15.85
C ILE A 414 30.31 -37.09 -15.74
N GLY A 415 30.90 -38.27 -15.91
CA GLY A 415 30.25 -39.55 -15.67
C GLY A 415 30.39 -40.03 -14.21
N PRO A 416 29.76 -41.18 -13.85
CA PRO A 416 29.79 -41.73 -12.49
C PRO A 416 31.20 -41.98 -11.93
N ASP A 417 32.15 -42.33 -12.80
CA ASP A 417 33.54 -42.64 -12.44
C ASP A 417 34.51 -41.47 -12.71
N ALA A 418 34.01 -40.34 -13.20
CA ALA A 418 34.84 -39.19 -13.55
C ALA A 418 35.17 -38.34 -12.31
N ASP A 419 36.38 -37.77 -12.27
CA ASP A 419 36.73 -36.77 -11.27
C ASP A 419 36.02 -35.45 -11.62
N ALA A 420 34.80 -35.30 -11.11
CA ALA A 420 33.95 -34.13 -11.29
C ALA A 420 34.64 -32.84 -10.82
N VAL A 421 35.41 -32.91 -9.71
CA VAL A 421 36.11 -31.75 -9.14
C VAL A 421 37.21 -31.29 -10.09
N ALA A 422 38.07 -32.21 -10.53
CA ALA A 422 39.16 -31.87 -11.47
C ALA A 422 38.61 -31.33 -12.80
N THR A 423 37.52 -31.92 -13.31
CA THR A 423 36.86 -31.49 -14.55
C THR A 423 36.32 -30.06 -14.45
N LEU A 424 35.59 -29.76 -13.37
CA LEU A 424 35.04 -28.41 -13.13
C LEU A 424 36.15 -27.36 -12.92
N GLN A 425 37.22 -27.71 -12.22
CA GLN A 425 38.36 -26.81 -11.98
C GLN A 425 39.15 -26.50 -13.25
N ALA A 426 39.26 -27.48 -14.16
CA ALA A 426 39.99 -27.34 -15.42
C ALA A 426 39.18 -26.62 -16.52
N PHE A 427 37.85 -26.64 -16.46
CA PHE A 427 37.00 -26.11 -17.52
C PHE A 427 37.15 -24.59 -17.72
N ARG A 428 37.30 -24.16 -18.97
CA ARG A 428 37.30 -22.75 -19.39
C ARG A 428 36.51 -22.64 -20.71
N PHE A 429 35.78 -21.54 -20.88
CA PHE A 429 35.18 -21.23 -22.18
C PHE A 429 36.26 -20.88 -23.20
N GLU A 430 36.04 -21.29 -24.45
CA GLU A 430 36.89 -20.90 -25.57
C GLU A 430 36.95 -19.36 -25.69
N GLY A 431 38.15 -18.81 -25.82
CA GLY A 431 38.37 -17.35 -25.84
C GLY A 431 38.44 -16.68 -24.47
N GLN A 432 38.19 -17.40 -23.36
CA GLN A 432 38.27 -16.87 -21.99
C GLN A 432 39.18 -17.73 -21.07
N PRO A 433 40.44 -18.01 -21.44
CA PRO A 433 41.27 -19.02 -20.76
C PRO A 433 41.64 -18.68 -19.31
N ASN A 434 41.64 -17.39 -18.95
CA ASN A 434 42.01 -16.93 -17.60
C ASN A 434 40.79 -16.62 -16.71
N GLN A 435 39.56 -16.85 -17.19
CA GLN A 435 38.37 -16.52 -16.43
C GLN A 435 38.06 -17.62 -15.41
N THR A 436 38.05 -17.24 -14.13
CA THR A 436 37.49 -18.08 -13.06
C THR A 436 35.98 -18.07 -13.16
N LEU A 437 35.36 -19.25 -13.10
CA LEU A 437 33.91 -19.39 -13.12
C LEU A 437 33.39 -19.57 -11.68
N PRO A 438 32.69 -18.56 -11.11
CA PRO A 438 32.13 -18.66 -9.76
C PRO A 438 31.21 -19.87 -9.60
N ILE A 439 30.42 -20.19 -10.63
CA ILE A 439 29.54 -21.37 -10.63
C ILE A 439 30.33 -22.69 -10.56
N ALA A 440 31.43 -22.84 -11.30
CA ALA A 440 32.26 -24.04 -11.19
C ALA A 440 32.85 -24.18 -9.77
N THR A 441 33.28 -23.06 -9.17
CA THR A 441 33.80 -23.03 -7.79
C THR A 441 32.72 -23.42 -6.78
N MET A 442 31.50 -22.91 -6.96
CA MET A 442 30.34 -23.28 -6.14
C MET A 442 30.04 -24.77 -6.22
N LEU A 443 30.01 -25.35 -7.44
CA LEU A 443 29.76 -26.77 -7.64
C LEU A 443 30.84 -27.64 -7.00
N VAL A 444 32.13 -27.30 -7.17
CA VAL A 444 33.25 -28.00 -6.52
C VAL A 444 33.08 -28.03 -5.00
N ARG A 445 32.75 -26.88 -4.39
CA ARG A 445 32.51 -26.79 -2.95
C ARG A 445 31.37 -27.72 -2.52
N LEU A 446 30.26 -27.72 -3.25
CA LEU A 446 29.10 -28.56 -2.94
C LEU A 446 29.42 -30.06 -3.06
N ILE A 447 30.18 -30.46 -4.09
CA ILE A 447 30.63 -31.86 -4.26
C ILE A 447 31.48 -32.30 -3.07
N GLN A 448 32.44 -31.47 -2.66
CA GLN A 448 33.34 -31.78 -1.55
C GLN A 448 32.59 -31.90 -0.22
N THR A 449 31.66 -30.98 0.06
CA THR A 449 30.85 -31.04 1.29
C THR A 449 29.87 -32.22 1.32
N ALA A 450 29.44 -32.74 0.16
CA ALA A 450 28.56 -33.90 0.11
C ALA A 450 29.29 -35.25 0.33
N ALA A 451 30.62 -35.26 0.24
CA ALA A 451 31.45 -36.44 0.45
C ALA A 451 31.90 -36.64 1.91
N ASP A 452 31.85 -35.57 2.71
CA ASP A 452 32.08 -35.56 4.16
C ASP A 452 30.81 -35.95 4.94
#